data_AF-A0A7X9JXU5-F1
#
_entry.id   AF-A0A7X9JXU5-F1
#
_cell.length_a   1.000
_cell.length_b   1.000
_cell.length_c   1.000
_cell.angle_alpha   90.00
_cell.angle_beta   90.00
_cell.angle_gamma   90.00
#
_symmetry.space_group_name_H-M   'P 1'
#
loop_
_entity.id
_entity.type
_entity.pdbx_description
1 polymer ?
#
loop_
_entity_poly.entity_id
_entity_poly.type
_entity_poly.pdbx_seq_one_letter_code
_entity_poly.pdbx_strand_id
1 'polypeptide(L)'
;MRSANNAQENKTALDEVDLFLHVLKQNEKILSSAPIIVLDLGGKNRTNYFIDSLKQKSADADNPRFIRELAVLKVMDYLKAEDFYVLDDHLNDHGHIVVADLLYKTLKDKRIIRS
;
A
#
# COMPACT_ATOMS: atom_id res chain seq x y z
N MET A 1 -12.61 49.12 6.10
CA MET A 1 -12.34 48.24 7.27
C MET A 1 -12.88 46.86 6.95
N ARG A 2 -12.01 45.97 6.44
CA ARG A 2 -11.53 44.76 7.12
C ARG A 2 -12.63 43.74 7.42
N SER A 3 -12.74 42.74 6.55
CA SER A 3 -12.82 41.33 6.97
C SER A 3 -12.17 40.49 5.88
N ALA A 4 -10.85 40.64 5.76
CA ALA A 4 -9.99 39.50 5.48
C ALA A 4 -9.91 38.72 6.79
N ASN A 5 -10.40 37.47 6.80
CA ASN A 5 -10.01 36.38 7.69
C ASN A 5 -11.06 35.26 7.57
N ASN A 6 -10.89 34.40 6.56
CA ASN A 6 -11.43 33.04 6.55
C ASN A 6 -10.52 32.10 5.73
N ALA A 7 -9.23 32.44 5.63
CA ALA A 7 -8.22 31.65 4.92
C ALA A 7 -7.27 30.94 5.90
N GLN A 8 -7.79 30.47 7.03
CA GLN A 8 -6.94 29.89 8.07
C GLN A 8 -7.67 28.90 8.96
N GLU A 9 -8.28 27.86 8.37
CA GLU A 9 -8.70 26.67 9.12
C GLU A 9 -8.98 25.50 8.15
N ASN A 10 -7.90 24.83 7.74
CA ASN A 10 -7.85 23.37 7.55
C ASN A 10 -6.41 23.01 7.19
N LYS A 11 -5.55 22.89 8.21
CA LYS A 11 -4.43 21.95 8.12
C LYS A 11 -5.10 20.59 7.98
N THR A 12 -5.21 20.10 6.74
CA THR A 12 -5.85 18.83 6.38
C THR A 12 -5.39 17.74 7.33
N ALA A 13 -6.34 17.06 7.97
CA ALA A 13 -6.06 15.89 8.79
C ALA A 13 -5.23 14.89 7.97
N LEU A 14 -4.18 14.31 8.57
CA LEU A 14 -3.36 13.29 7.93
C LEU A 14 -4.24 12.10 7.57
N ASP A 15 -4.17 11.63 6.32
CA ASP A 15 -4.85 10.40 5.94
C ASP A 15 -4.04 9.15 6.34
N GLU A 16 -4.64 7.97 6.18
CA GLU A 16 -4.02 6.69 6.54
C GLU A 16 -2.70 6.44 5.80
N VAL A 17 -2.56 6.93 4.57
CA VAL A 17 -1.33 6.80 3.76
C VAL A 17 -0.25 7.72 4.31
N ASP A 18 -0.62 8.94 4.71
CA ASP A 18 0.32 9.87 5.35
C ASP A 18 0.84 9.29 6.67
N LEU A 19 -0.04 8.69 7.48
CA LEU A 19 0.32 8.01 8.72
C LEU A 19 1.23 6.81 8.46
N PHE A 20 0.93 5.98 7.46
CA PHE A 20 1.77 4.86 7.07
C PHE A 20 3.17 5.32 6.65
N LEU A 21 3.26 6.31 5.75
CA LEU A 21 4.53 6.88 5.31
C LEU A 21 5.29 7.55 6.45
N HIS A 22 4.59 8.18 7.39
CA HIS A 22 5.20 8.74 8.59
C HIS A 22 5.91 7.67 9.42
N VAL A 23 5.26 6.53 9.67
CA VAL A 23 5.85 5.40 10.40
C VAL A 23 7.08 4.86 9.67
N LEU A 24 7.02 4.72 8.34
CA LEU A 24 8.19 4.28 7.56
C LEU A 24 9.38 5.24 7.73
N LYS A 25 9.14 6.55 7.63
CA LYS A 25 10.17 7.59 7.81
C LYS A 25 10.80 7.54 9.19
N GLN A 26 10.01 7.38 10.26
CA GLN A 26 10.53 7.28 11.63
C GLN A 26 11.42 6.04 11.85
N ASN A 27 11.27 5.01 11.02
CA ASN A 27 12.01 3.74 11.14
C ASN A 27 13.06 3.55 10.03
N GLU A 28 13.48 4.62 9.35
CA GLU A 28 14.40 4.57 8.22
C GLU A 28 15.69 3.78 8.50
N LYS A 29 16.27 3.91 9.70
CA LYS A 29 17.52 3.21 10.06
C LYS A 29 17.40 1.69 9.95
N ILE A 30 16.22 1.14 10.25
CA ILE A 30 15.97 -0.30 10.21
C ILE A 30 15.53 -0.70 8.80
N LEU A 31 14.62 0.09 8.22
CA LEU A 31 13.89 -0.25 7.01
C LEU A 31 14.64 0.04 5.71
N SER A 32 15.59 0.97 5.70
CA SER A 32 16.34 1.37 4.49
C SER A 32 17.21 0.25 3.90
N SER A 33 17.54 -0.77 4.69
CA SER A 33 18.33 -1.93 4.26
C SER A 33 17.50 -3.09 3.71
N ALA A 34 16.17 -3.04 3.84
CA ALA A 34 15.28 -4.12 3.47
C ALA A 34 14.38 -3.72 2.29
N PRO A 35 14.15 -4.62 1.32
CA PRO A 35 13.08 -4.42 0.36
C PRO A 35 11.74 -4.56 1.07
N ILE A 36 10.84 -3.59 0.86
CA ILE A 36 9.50 -3.60 1.46
C ILE A 36 8.48 -3.82 0.36
N ILE A 37 7.68 -4.87 0.54
CA ILE A 37 6.50 -5.15 -0.29
C ILE A 37 5.27 -4.83 0.54
N VAL A 38 4.37 -4.01 0.01
CA VAL A 38 3.10 -3.65 0.63
C VAL A 38 1.97 -4.22 -0.21
N LEU A 39 1.08 -4.95 0.44
CA LEU A 39 -0.13 -5.51 -0.14
C LEU A 39 -1.29 -5.26 0.83
N ASP A 40 -2.46 -4.98 0.28
CA ASP A 40 -3.68 -4.75 1.05
C ASP A 40 -4.66 -5.88 0.76
N LEU A 41 -4.79 -6.80 1.72
CA LEU A 41 -5.77 -7.88 1.66
C LEU A 41 -7.07 -7.37 2.26
N GLY A 42 -7.77 -6.57 1.45
CA GLY A 42 -9.12 -6.16 1.76
C GLY A 42 -10.08 -7.35 1.77
N GLY A 43 -11.19 -7.19 2.48
CA GLY A 43 -12.35 -8.05 2.31
C GLY A 43 -12.99 -7.90 0.92
N LYS A 44 -14.01 -8.72 0.67
CA LYS A 44 -14.79 -8.66 -0.57
C LYS A 44 -15.26 -7.23 -0.91
N ASN A 45 -15.25 -6.88 -2.19
CA ASN A 45 -15.69 -5.57 -2.73
C ASN A 45 -14.92 -4.33 -2.22
N ARG A 46 -13.70 -4.47 -1.69
CA ARG A 46 -12.83 -3.34 -1.37
C ARG A 46 -12.19 -2.73 -2.62
N THR A 47 -11.94 -1.43 -2.59
CA THR A 47 -11.21 -0.71 -3.65
C THR A 47 -9.71 -0.73 -3.37
N ASN A 48 -8.88 -0.50 -4.39
CA ASN A 48 -7.42 -0.34 -4.23
C ASN A 48 -7.01 1.04 -3.71
N TYR A 49 -7.90 1.80 -3.03
CA TYR A 49 -7.65 3.20 -2.69
C TYR A 49 -6.33 3.41 -1.94
N PHE A 50 -6.11 2.67 -0.86
CA PHE A 50 -4.88 2.77 -0.06
C PHE A 50 -3.64 2.52 -0.90
N ILE A 51 -3.65 1.45 -1.69
CA ILE A 51 -2.54 1.03 -2.55
C ILE A 51 -2.26 2.06 -3.66
N ASP A 52 -3.30 2.61 -4.27
CA ASP A 52 -3.18 3.63 -5.30
C ASP A 52 -2.62 4.94 -4.75
N SER A 53 -3.16 5.40 -3.62
CA SER A 53 -2.68 6.59 -2.94
C SER A 53 -1.27 6.40 -2.40
N LEU A 54 -0.91 5.22 -1.88
CA LEU A 54 0.44 4.89 -1.46
C LEU A 54 1.42 4.96 -2.63
N LYS A 55 1.10 4.35 -3.77
CA LYS A 55 1.94 4.39 -4.96
C LYS A 55 2.18 5.81 -5.47
N GLN A 56 1.16 6.67 -5.42
CA GLN A 56 1.29 8.07 -5.82
C GLN A 56 2.16 8.85 -4.83
N LYS A 57 1.83 8.79 -3.52
CA LYS A 57 2.54 9.58 -2.50
C LYS A 57 3.96 9.09 -2.27
N SER A 58 4.23 7.79 -2.39
CA SER A 58 5.57 7.24 -2.21
C SER A 58 6.54 7.69 -3.31
N ALA A 59 6.03 7.99 -4.52
CA ALA A 59 6.84 8.43 -5.66
C ALA A 59 7.35 9.88 -5.56
N ASP A 60 6.89 10.66 -4.56
CA ASP A 60 7.38 12.01 -4.31
C ASP A 60 8.91 12.03 -4.14
N ALA A 61 9.57 12.97 -4.82
CA ALA A 61 11.02 13.12 -4.80
C ALA A 61 11.57 13.38 -3.39
N ASP A 62 10.79 14.02 -2.51
CA ASP A 62 11.19 14.35 -1.14
C ASP A 62 11.17 13.13 -0.20
N ASN A 63 10.60 12.00 -0.62
CA ASN A 63 10.66 10.78 0.17
C ASN A 63 12.04 10.13 0.16
N PRO A 64 12.47 9.48 1.26
CA PRO A 64 13.63 8.61 1.25
C PRO A 64 13.59 7.56 0.13
N ARG A 65 14.77 7.17 -0.36
CA ARG A 65 14.89 6.24 -1.50
C ARG A 65 14.12 4.93 -1.27
N PHE A 66 14.21 4.34 -0.08
CA PHE A 66 13.53 3.08 0.25
C PHE A 66 12.00 3.20 0.20
N ILE A 67 11.44 4.40 0.42
CA ILE A 67 10.00 4.67 0.27
C ILE A 67 9.63 4.82 -1.21
N ARG A 68 10.44 5.52 -2.00
CA ARG A 68 10.22 5.63 -3.46
C ARG A 68 10.31 4.28 -4.17
N GLU A 69 11.06 3.34 -3.62
CA GLU A 69 11.29 2.01 -4.17
C GLU A 69 10.32 0.94 -3.62
N LEU A 70 9.32 1.31 -2.80
CA LEU A 70 8.29 0.37 -2.32
C LEU A 70 7.68 -0.44 -3.46
N ALA A 71 7.59 -1.76 -3.25
CA ALA A 71 6.85 -2.63 -4.15
C ALA A 71 5.41 -2.72 -3.65
N VAL A 72 4.49 -2.06 -4.34
CA VAL A 72 3.08 -2.04 -3.94
C VAL A 72 2.27 -2.98 -4.83
N LEU A 73 1.51 -3.89 -4.22
CA LEU A 73 0.73 -4.93 -4.92
C LEU A 73 -0.77 -4.69 -4.80
N LYS A 74 -1.41 -4.52 -5.95
CA LYS A 74 -2.86 -4.45 -6.12
C LYS A 74 -3.46 -5.85 -6.20
N VAL A 75 -3.43 -6.57 -5.08
CA VAL A 75 -3.92 -7.96 -5.03
C VAL A 75 -5.39 -8.08 -5.47
N MET A 76 -6.21 -7.06 -5.17
CA MET A 76 -7.63 -7.05 -5.54
C MET A 76 -7.88 -7.02 -7.05
N ASP A 77 -6.92 -6.61 -7.88
CA ASP A 77 -7.03 -6.66 -9.34
C ASP A 77 -6.98 -8.10 -9.89
N TYR A 78 -6.51 -9.04 -9.08
CA TYR A 78 -6.31 -10.45 -9.47
C TYR A 78 -7.32 -11.38 -8.80
N LEU A 79 -8.04 -10.89 -7.80
CA LEU A 79 -9.01 -11.64 -7.03
C LEU A 79 -10.42 -11.46 -7.61
N LYS A 80 -11.19 -12.53 -7.57
CA LYS A 80 -12.60 -12.60 -7.99
C LYS A 80 -13.47 -12.93 -6.79
N ALA A 81 -14.79 -12.76 -6.95
CA ALA A 81 -15.75 -13.10 -5.89
C ALA A 81 -15.68 -14.57 -5.44
N GLU A 82 -15.23 -15.48 -6.30
CA GLU A 82 -15.03 -16.91 -6.03
C GLU A 82 -13.77 -17.22 -5.19
N ASP A 83 -12.87 -16.26 -5.03
CA ASP A 83 -11.64 -16.38 -4.23
C ASP A 83 -11.86 -16.10 -2.73
N PHE A 84 -13.11 -15.79 -2.37
CA PHE A 84 -13.54 -15.50 -1.01
C PHE A 84 -14.54 -16.56 -0.54
N TYR A 85 -14.68 -16.69 0.78
CA TYR A 85 -15.79 -17.46 1.33
C TYR A 85 -17.13 -16.76 1.02
N VAL A 86 -18.22 -17.55 0.96
CA VAL A 86 -19.54 -17.02 0.57
C VAL A 86 -20.14 -16.14 1.67
N LEU A 87 -19.93 -16.50 2.94
CA LEU A 87 -20.49 -15.84 4.13
C LEU A 87 -19.45 -15.09 4.95
N ASP A 88 -18.22 -14.99 4.45
CA ASP A 88 -17.07 -14.45 5.15
C ASP A 88 -16.17 -13.71 4.15
N ASP A 89 -15.65 -12.56 4.55
CA ASP A 89 -14.87 -11.67 3.67
C ASP A 89 -13.39 -12.08 3.51
N HIS A 90 -12.95 -13.17 4.14
CA HIS A 90 -11.61 -13.71 3.99
C HIS A 90 -11.48 -14.52 2.70
N LEU A 91 -10.23 -14.63 2.24
CA LEU A 91 -9.86 -15.50 1.12
C LEU A 91 -10.08 -16.97 1.48
N ASN A 92 -10.51 -17.75 0.49
CA ASN A 92 -10.43 -19.21 0.56
C ASN A 92 -9.03 -19.69 0.12
N ASP A 93 -8.85 -21.00 0.08
CA ASP A 93 -7.60 -21.64 -0.34
C ASP A 93 -7.15 -21.20 -1.73
N HIS A 94 -8.07 -21.14 -2.69
CA HIS A 94 -7.79 -20.68 -4.04
C HIS A 94 -7.36 -19.20 -4.06
N GLY A 95 -8.05 -18.31 -3.34
CA GLY A 95 -7.67 -16.90 -3.20
C GLY A 95 -6.28 -16.71 -2.60
N HIS A 96 -5.92 -17.51 -1.59
CA HIS A 96 -4.57 -17.51 -1.04
C HIS A 96 -3.51 -17.94 -2.06
N ILE A 97 -3.81 -18.91 -2.94
CA ILE A 97 -2.90 -19.33 -4.02
C ILE A 97 -2.67 -18.18 -5.01
N VAL A 98 -3.72 -17.46 -5.41
CA VAL A 98 -3.61 -16.31 -6.33
C VAL A 98 -2.70 -15.23 -5.74
N VAL A 99 -2.88 -14.88 -4.47
CA VAL A 99 -2.03 -13.91 -3.77
C VAL A 99 -0.59 -14.40 -3.65
N ALA A 100 -0.39 -15.68 -3.32
CA ALA A 100 0.95 -16.27 -3.18
C ALA A 100 1.72 -16.27 -4.50
N ASP A 101 1.06 -16.59 -5.62
CA ASP A 101 1.65 -16.54 -6.95
C ASP A 101 2.07 -15.13 -7.36
N LEU A 102 1.22 -14.14 -7.06
CA LEU A 102 1.54 -12.73 -7.33
C LEU A 102 2.74 -12.26 -6.48
N LEU A 103 2.78 -12.65 -5.21
CA LEU A 103 3.89 -12.35 -4.32
C LEU A 103 5.19 -13.01 -4.80
N TYR A 104 5.14 -14.29 -5.19
CA TYR A 104 6.30 -15.02 -5.71
C TYR A 104 6.88 -14.35 -6.97
N LYS A 105 6.03 -13.99 -7.93
CA LYS A 105 6.43 -13.25 -9.14
C LYS A 105 7.10 -11.93 -8.77
N THR A 106 6.50 -11.18 -7.85
CA THR A 106 7.04 -9.90 -7.37
C THR A 106 8.41 -10.06 -6.73
N LEU A 107 8.57 -11.05 -5.85
CA LEU A 107 9.86 -11.35 -5.19
C LEU A 107 10.94 -11.69 -6.23
N LYS A 108 10.58 -12.42 -7.28
CA LYS A 108 11.49 -12.76 -8.38
C LYS A 108 11.87 -11.54 -9.23
N ASP A 109 10.89 -10.74 -9.65
CA ASP A 109 11.10 -9.56 -10.50
C ASP A 109 11.94 -8.50 -9.79
N LYS A 110 11.73 -8.34 -8.47
CA LYS A 110 12.53 -7.46 -7.61
C LYS A 110 13.89 -8.07 -7.21
N ARG A 111 14.20 -9.28 -7.67
CA ARG A 111 15.45 -10.03 -7.39
C ARG A 111 15.70 -10.22 -5.88
N ILE A 112 14.62 -10.31 -5.10
CA ILE A 112 14.68 -10.59 -3.66
C ILE A 112 15.00 -12.07 -3.44
N ILE A 113 14.39 -12.94 -4.25
CA ILE A 113 14.71 -14.37 -4.31
C ILE A 113 15.41 -14.69 -5.63
N ARG A 114 16.33 -15.65 -5.60
CA ARG A 114 17.02 -16.16 -6.81
C ARG A 114 16.44 -17.52 -7.19
N SER A 115 16.30 -17.74 -8.50
CA SER A 115 16.00 -19.03 -9.12
C SER A 115 17.26 -19.85 -9.32
#